data_AF-A0A8J2MFA4-F1
#
_entry.id   AF-A0A8J2MFA4-F1
#
_cell.length_a   1.000
_cell.length_b   1.000
_cell.length_c   1.000
_cell.angle_alpha   90.00
_cell.angle_beta   90.00
_cell.angle_gamma   90.00
#
_symmetry.space_group_name_H-M   'P 1'
#
loop_
_entity.id
_entity.type
_entity.pdbx_description
1 polymer ?
#
loop_
_entity_poly.entity_id
_entity_poly.type
_entity_poly.pdbx_seq_one_letter_code
_entity_poly.pdbx_strand_id
1 'polypeptide(L)' 'MPSNVSSHASITFLPVDPVFLTWEGLSVTVKKTKRLLLEDVTGIAQPGQLIALMGA' A
#
# COMPACT_ATOMS: atom_id res chain seq x y z
N MET A 1 7.63 32.62 -38.74
CA MET A 1 6.93 31.47 -38.14
C MET A 1 7.49 31.27 -36.74
N PRO A 2 6.74 31.54 -35.65
CA PRO A 2 7.28 31.35 -34.31
C PRO A 2 7.11 29.89 -33.90
N SER A 3 8.23 29.21 -33.66
CA SER A 3 8.27 27.86 -33.10
C SER A 3 7.91 27.93 -31.61
N ASN A 4 6.71 27.45 -31.27
CA ASN A 4 6.33 27.18 -29.88
C ASN A 4 7.20 26.01 -29.38
N VAL A 5 8.01 26.27 -28.37
CA VAL A 5 8.68 25.23 -27.58
C VAL A 5 8.01 25.25 -26.22
N SER A 6 7.01 24.37 -26.06
CA SER A 6 6.46 24.05 -24.75
C SER A 6 7.52 23.27 -23.97
N SER A 7 8.21 23.97 -23.07
CA SER A 7 9.15 23.38 -22.12
C SER A 7 8.38 22.54 -21.12
N HIS A 8 8.25 21.24 -21.41
CA HIS A 8 7.86 20.25 -20.41
C HIS A 8 8.92 20.25 -19.31
N ALA A 9 8.61 20.87 -18.17
CA ALA A 9 9.46 20.80 -17.00
C ALA A 9 9.55 19.32 -16.57
N SER A 10 10.73 18.73 -16.70
CA SER A 10 11.01 17.40 -16.16
C SER A 10 10.95 17.48 -14.63
N ILE A 11 9.89 16.91 -14.05
CA ILE A 11 9.79 16.75 -12.59
C ILE A 11 10.78 15.66 -12.21
N THR A 12 11.97 16.05 -11.77
CA THR A 12 12.93 15.13 -11.17
C THR A 12 12.46 14.79 -9.77
N PHE A 13 11.84 13.62 -9.61
CA PHE A 13 11.53 13.09 -8.28
C PHE A 13 12.85 12.75 -7.57
N LEU A 14 12.96 13.16 -6.31
CA LEU A 14 14.05 12.71 -5.46
C LEU A 14 13.99 11.18 -5.35
N PRO A 15 15.13 10.47 -5.29
CA PRO A 15 15.12 9.04 -5.03
C PRO A 15 14.39 8.78 -3.71
N VAL A 16 13.28 8.04 -3.78
CA VAL A 16 12.54 7.62 -2.59
C VAL A 16 12.88 6.17 -2.30
N ASP A 17 13.17 5.87 -1.04
CA ASP A 17 13.38 4.50 -0.63
C ASP A 17 12.03 3.75 -0.60
N PRO A 18 11.91 2.62 -1.30
CA PRO A 18 10.70 1.84 -1.31
C PRO A 18 10.37 1.31 0.09
N VAL A 19 9.16 1.57 0.57
CA VAL A 19 8.67 1.05 1.86
C VAL A 19 7.96 -0.28 1.64
N PHE A 20 8.38 -1.29 2.39
CA PHE A 20 7.73 -2.59 2.48
C PHE A 20 6.95 -2.67 3.79
N LEU A 21 5.72 -3.18 3.73
CA LEU A 21 4.90 -3.44 4.91
C LEU A 21 4.82 -4.93 5.15
N THR A 22 5.25 -5.40 6.32
CA THR A 22 5.12 -6.81 6.73
C THR A 22 4.35 -6.90 8.03
N TRP A 23 3.66 -8.01 8.24
CA TRP A 23 2.96 -8.31 9.49
C TRP A 23 3.06 -9.80 9.80
N GLU A 24 3.06 -10.11 11.10
CA GLU A 24 3.10 -11.46 11.64
C GLU A 24 2.08 -11.55 12.78
N GLY A 25 1.36 -12.66 12.89
CA GLY A 25 0.40 -12.89 13.96
C GLY A 25 -0.83 -11.96 13.96
N LEU A 26 -1.19 -11.40 12.80
CA LEU A 26 -2.29 -10.44 12.70
C LEU A 26 -3.63 -11.12 13.01
N SER A 27 -4.34 -10.59 14.02
CA SER A 27 -5.66 -11.05 14.43
C SER A 27 -6.67 -9.92 14.39
N VAL A 28 -7.84 -10.17 13.79
CA VAL A 28 -8.89 -9.16 13.61
C VAL A 28 -10.19 -9.67 14.17
N THR A 29 -10.76 -8.94 15.14
CA THR A 29 -12.00 -9.30 15.81
C THR A 29 -13.03 -8.18 15.69
N VAL A 30 -14.27 -8.53 15.35
CA VAL A 30 -15.39 -7.59 15.34
C VAL A 30 -15.80 -7.27 16.77
N LYS A 31 -15.67 -6.00 17.18
CA LYS A 31 -15.98 -5.58 18.56
C LYS A 31 -17.40 -5.93 19.02
N LYS A 32 -18.40 -5.83 18.13
CA LYS A 32 -19.82 -6.00 18.46
C LYS A 32 -20.22 -7.46 18.73
N THR A 33 -19.76 -8.39 17.90
CA THR A 33 -20.11 -9.81 18.00
C THR A 33 -19.01 -10.64 18.67
N LYS A 34 -17.85 -10.02 18.95
CA LYS A 34 -16.60 -10.69 19.32
C LYS A 34 -16.19 -11.78 18.33
N ARG A 35 -16.68 -11.71 17.09
CA ARG A 35 -16.35 -12.67 16.04
C ARG A 35 -14.94 -12.43 15.55
N LEU A 36 -14.12 -13.46 15.56
CA LEU A 36 -12.80 -13.47 14.93
C LEU A 36 -12.98 -13.59 13.40
N LEU A 37 -12.39 -12.64 12.66
CA LEU A 37 -12.39 -12.63 11.19
C LEU A 37 -11.08 -13.19 10.63
N LEU A 38 -9.97 -12.86 11.28
CA LEU A 38 -8.63 -13.28 10.91
C LEU A 38 -7.90 -13.69 12.17
N GLU A 39 -7.14 -14.77 12.09
CA GLU A 39 -6.32 -15.30 13.18
C GLU A 39 -4.95 -15.66 12.60
N ASP A 40 -3.90 -15.24 13.31
CA ASP A 40 -2.51 -15.60 13.02
C ASP A 40 -2.05 -15.36 11.56
N VAL A 41 -2.49 -14.25 10.96
CA VAL A 41 -2.17 -13.94 9.56
C VAL A 41 -0.79 -13.31 9.45
N THR A 42 0.01 -13.79 8.50
CA THR A 42 1.33 -13.25 8.14
C THR A 42 1.33 -12.83 6.66
N GLY A 43 2.03 -11.75 6.33
CA GLY A 43 2.10 -11.30 4.94
C GLY A 43 3.00 -10.10 4.71
N ILE A 44 3.07 -9.70 3.44
CA ILE A 44 3.88 -8.59 2.95
C ILE A 44 3.12 -7.80 1.88
N ALA A 45 3.27 -6.48 1.90
CA ALA A 45 2.89 -5.57 0.83
C ALA A 45 4.13 -4.86 0.28
N GLN A 46 4.36 -4.99 -1.03
CA GLN A 46 5.40 -4.27 -1.75
C GLN A 46 4.97 -2.81 -2.02
N PRO A 47 5.91 -1.89 -2.28
CA PRO A 47 5.58 -0.53 -2.66
C PRO A 47 4.61 -0.48 -3.85
N GLY A 48 3.53 0.29 -3.71
CA GLY A 48 2.50 0.44 -4.74
C GLY A 48 1.49 -0.71 -4.81
N GLN A 49 1.59 -1.73 -3.95
CA GLN A 49 0.58 -2.79 -3.87
C GLN A 49 -0.57 -2.42 -2.93
N LEU A 50 -1.80 -2.66 -3.40
CA LEU A 50 -3.01 -2.60 -2.60
C LEU A 50 -3.42 -4.02 -2.20
N ILE A 51 -3.55 -4.28 -0.91
CA ILE A 51 -3.92 -5.58 -0.35
C ILE A 51 -5.19 -5.43 0.49
N ALA A 52 -6.08 -6.42 0.39
CA ALA A 52 -7.27 -6.53 1.21
C ALA A 52 -7.14 -7.71 2.19
N LEU A 53 -7.64 -7.52 3.39
CA LEU A 53 -7.75 -8.56 4.40
C LEU A 53 -9.21 -9.01 4.50
N MET A 54 -9.46 -10.32 4.37
CA MET A 54 -10.82 -10.87 4.26
C MET A 54 -11.00 -12.07 5.19
N GLY A 55 -12.03 -12.01 6.03
CA GLY A 55 -12.47 -13.12 6.88
C GLY A 55 -13.81 -13.69 6.43
N ALA A 56 -14.14 -14.90 6.91
CA ALA A 56 -15.45 -15.54 6.70
C ALA A 56 -16.55 -14.92 7.57
#